data_AF-A0A444XPE1-F1
#
_entry.id   AF-A0A444XPE1-F1
#
_cell.length_a   1.000
_cell.length_b   1.000
_cell.length_c   1.000
_cell.angle_alpha   90.00
_cell.angle_beta   90.00
_cell.angle_gamma   90.00
#
_symmetry.space_group_name_H-M   'P 1'
#
loop_
_entity.id
_entity.type
_entity.pdbx_description
1 polymer ?
#
loop_
_entity_poly.entity_id
_entity_poly.type
_entity_poly.pdbx_seq_one_letter_code
_entity_poly.pdbx_strand_id
1 'polypeptide(L)'
;MTESELQTFCLIEIEKLLQNNGKSLRDYAGMPCPDMQLVSQFSNSMLLWEMQYDIALLIQEHDSNLLKLNEEQRVIYEKIVNCVCNKEGGWFFIYGFGETRKTFLYRTLSARLRSERKIVINVALSGIAALLLPRGKTAHLMFNILIELNEDTVCRISKDSAKAELI
;
A
#
# COMPACT_ATOMS: atom_id res chain seq x y z
N MET A 1 4.84 13.18 3.68
CA MET A 1 5.11 13.88 2.41
C MET A 1 5.55 15.28 2.73
N THR A 2 6.48 15.82 1.95
CA THR A 2 6.79 17.25 1.98
C THR A 2 5.70 18.02 1.22
N GLU A 3 5.54 19.30 1.53
CA GLU A 3 4.53 20.16 0.89
C GLU A 3 4.72 20.24 -0.63
N SER A 4 5.98 20.19 -1.09
CA SER A 4 6.33 20.14 -2.51
C SER A 4 5.89 18.86 -3.22
N GLU A 5 5.98 17.70 -2.57
CA GLU A 5 5.47 16.44 -3.12
C GLU A 5 3.94 16.49 -3.27
N LEU A 6 3.25 17.09 -2.30
CA LEU A 6 1.79 17.21 -2.29
C LEU A 6 1.29 18.18 -3.37
N GLN A 7 1.97 19.31 -3.52
CA GLN A 7 1.73 20.26 -4.61
C GLN A 7 1.92 19.60 -5.98
N THR A 8 3.01 18.85 -6.15
CA THR A 8 3.29 18.14 -7.41
C THR A 8 2.20 17.12 -7.74
N PHE A 9 1.72 16.37 -6.75
CA PHE A 9 0.61 15.43 -6.93
C PHE A 9 -0.68 16.11 -7.39
N CYS A 10 -1.07 17.19 -6.71
CA CYS A 10 -2.25 17.96 -7.10
C CYS A 10 -2.13 18.46 -8.54
N LEU A 11 -0.96 18.94 -8.95
CA LEU A 11 -0.73 19.40 -10.32
C LEU A 11 -0.85 18.27 -11.35
N ILE A 12 -0.38 17.06 -11.04
CA ILE A 12 -0.52 15.90 -11.95
C ILE A 12 -1.99 15.52 -12.15
N GLU A 13 -2.78 15.48 -11.08
CA GLU A 13 -4.21 15.14 -11.20
C GLU A 13 -5.00 16.25 -11.92
N ILE A 14 -4.66 17.52 -11.67
CA ILE A 14 -5.24 18.64 -12.43
C ILE A 14 -4.87 18.53 -13.91
N GLU A 15 -3.61 18.22 -14.25
CA GLU A 15 -3.17 18.02 -15.63
C GLU A 15 -3.96 16.90 -16.32
N LYS A 16 -4.16 15.75 -15.66
CA LYS A 16 -4.98 14.65 -16.21
C LYS A 16 -6.43 15.09 -16.48
N LEU A 17 -7.04 15.82 -15.54
CA LEU A 17 -8.40 16.35 -15.70
C LEU A 17 -8.49 17.36 -16.84
N LEU A 18 -7.49 18.22 -16.99
CA LEU A 18 -7.41 19.18 -18.09
C LEU A 18 -7.22 18.49 -19.43
N GLN A 19 -6.36 17.48 -19.51
CA GLN A 19 -6.09 16.72 -20.73
C GLN A 19 -7.34 15.97 -21.21
N ASN A 20 -8.14 15.42 -20.30
CA ASN A 20 -9.45 14.85 -20.62
C ASN A 20 -10.43 15.86 -21.24
N ASN A 21 -10.19 17.16 -21.03
CA ASN A 21 -10.95 18.27 -21.60
C ASN A 21 -10.19 19.01 -22.73
N GLY A 22 -9.12 18.41 -23.26
CA GLY A 22 -8.33 18.98 -24.37
C GLY A 22 -7.48 20.20 -24.00
N LYS A 23 -7.18 20.40 -22.70
CA LYS A 23 -6.34 21.48 -22.19
C LYS A 23 -5.15 20.94 -21.40
N SER A 24 -4.17 21.79 -21.12
CA SER A 24 -3.02 21.52 -20.26
C SER A 24 -2.83 22.65 -19.27
N LEU A 25 -2.17 22.40 -18.14
CA LEU A 25 -1.70 23.44 -17.22
C LEU A 25 -0.84 24.49 -17.95
N ARG A 26 -0.16 24.10 -19.04
CA ARG A 26 0.62 25.01 -19.90
C ARG A 26 -0.24 26.06 -20.59
N ASP A 27 -1.53 25.82 -20.76
CA ASP A 27 -2.46 26.75 -21.40
C ASP A 27 -2.89 27.89 -20.46
N TYR A 28 -2.53 27.81 -19.17
CA TYR A 28 -2.87 28.79 -18.15
C TYR A 28 -1.60 29.52 -17.68
N ALA A 29 -1.47 30.79 -18.07
CA ALA A 29 -0.31 31.61 -17.71
C ALA A 29 -0.13 31.72 -16.18
N GLY A 30 1.07 31.40 -15.69
CA GLY A 30 1.41 31.47 -14.26
C GLY A 30 1.15 30.19 -13.46
N MET A 31 0.61 29.13 -14.08
CA MET A 31 0.46 27.84 -13.41
C MET A 31 1.79 27.07 -13.35
N PRO A 32 2.19 26.55 -12.17
CA PRO A 32 3.34 25.67 -12.06
C PRO A 32 3.07 24.35 -12.80
N CYS A 33 4.01 23.91 -13.63
CA CYS A 33 3.93 22.61 -14.29
C CYS A 33 4.64 21.54 -13.46
N PRO A 34 4.08 20.32 -13.34
CA PRO A 34 4.77 19.24 -12.65
C PRO A 34 6.01 18.80 -13.44
N ASP A 35 7.08 18.46 -12.73
CA ASP A 35 8.31 17.93 -13.33
C ASP A 35 8.01 16.59 -14.02
N MET A 36 8.33 16.50 -15.31
CA MET A 36 8.01 15.36 -16.17
C MET A 36 8.68 14.06 -15.69
N GLN A 37 9.81 14.13 -14.98
CA GLN A 37 10.46 12.97 -14.38
C GLN A 37 9.66 12.45 -13.17
N LEU A 38 9.12 13.34 -12.35
CA LEU A 38 8.24 12.98 -11.23
C LEU A 38 6.88 12.48 -11.72
N VAL A 39 6.37 12.99 -12.84
CA VAL A 39 5.13 12.49 -13.48
C VAL A 39 5.21 10.98 -13.78
N SER A 40 6.36 10.47 -14.21
CA SER A 40 6.54 9.03 -14.43
C SER A 40 6.56 8.22 -13.12
N GLN A 41 7.12 8.78 -12.03
CA GLN A 41 7.15 8.14 -10.71
C GLN A 41 5.80 8.16 -10.00
N PHE A 42 4.93 9.12 -10.35
CA PHE A 42 3.62 9.33 -9.74
C PHE A 42 2.44 9.09 -10.69
N SER A 43 2.69 8.42 -11.82
CA SER A 43 1.66 8.10 -12.82
C SER A 43 0.53 7.26 -12.20
N ASN A 44 0.91 6.32 -11.33
CA ASN A 44 0.03 5.45 -10.60
C ASN A 44 -0.35 6.04 -9.24
N SER A 45 -1.54 6.65 -9.19
CA SER A 45 -2.08 7.20 -7.95
C SER A 45 -2.24 6.12 -6.88
N MET A 46 -2.56 4.86 -7.21
CA MET A 46 -2.75 3.80 -6.22
C MET A 46 -1.47 3.46 -5.46
N LEU A 47 -0.33 3.42 -6.15
CA LEU A 47 0.99 3.26 -5.52
C LEU A 47 1.30 4.42 -4.56
N LEU A 48 1.06 5.64 -5.01
CA LEU A 48 1.27 6.82 -4.19
C LEU A 48 0.37 6.84 -2.95
N TRP A 49 -0.91 6.49 -3.12
CA TRP A 49 -1.84 6.32 -2.01
C TRP A 49 -1.26 5.34 -0.99
N GLU A 50 -0.76 4.17 -1.39
CA GLU A 50 -0.12 3.22 -0.46
C GLU A 50 1.19 3.71 0.17
N MET A 51 1.86 4.73 -0.38
CA MET A 51 3.06 5.32 0.22
C MET A 51 2.74 6.53 1.12
N GLN A 52 1.51 7.03 1.08
CA GLN A 52 1.09 8.20 1.85
C GLN A 52 0.79 7.82 3.30
N TYR A 53 1.83 7.77 4.13
CA TYR A 53 1.75 7.56 5.56
C TYR A 53 2.53 8.62 6.34
N ASP A 54 2.11 8.85 7.59
CA ASP A 54 2.94 9.54 8.56
C ASP A 54 4.04 8.59 9.05
N ILE A 55 5.25 8.81 8.54
CA ILE A 55 6.41 7.97 8.86
C ILE A 55 6.77 8.06 10.34
N ALA A 56 6.65 9.24 10.96
CA ALA A 56 6.99 9.41 12.37
C ALA A 56 6.04 8.63 13.28
N LEU A 57 4.73 8.69 12.97
CA LEU A 57 3.72 7.91 13.67
C LEU A 57 3.96 6.41 13.49
N LEU A 58 4.27 5.96 12.27
CA LEU A 58 4.56 4.55 12.00
C LEU A 58 5.78 4.03 12.75
N ILE A 59 6.85 4.83 12.87
CA ILE A 59 8.04 4.47 13.67
C ILE A 59 7.65 4.32 15.14
N GLN A 60 6.93 5.30 15.69
CA GLN A 60 6.48 5.25 17.09
C GLN A 60 5.57 4.05 17.36
N GLU A 61 4.62 3.78 16.47
CA GLU A 61 3.73 2.64 16.54
C GLU A 61 4.50 1.32 16.47
N HIS A 62 5.43 1.22 15.53
CA HIS A 62 6.30 0.06 15.38
C HIS A 62 7.10 -0.21 16.66
N ASP A 63 7.80 0.79 17.18
CA ASP A 63 8.69 0.64 18.33
C ASP A 63 7.90 0.26 19.60
N SER A 64 6.73 0.88 19.79
CA SER A 64 5.80 0.54 20.88
C SER A 64 5.28 -0.90 20.77
N ASN A 65 4.99 -1.37 19.56
CA ASN A 65 4.44 -2.71 19.35
C ASN A 65 5.52 -3.79 19.41
N LEU A 66 6.74 -3.51 18.96
CA LEU A 66 7.88 -4.42 18.98
C LEU A 66 8.23 -4.87 20.42
N LEU A 67 8.14 -3.94 21.38
CA LEU A 67 8.35 -4.21 22.80
C LEU A 67 7.27 -5.13 23.41
N LYS A 68 6.09 -5.24 22.78
CA LYS A 68 4.94 -6.02 23.26
C LYS A 68 4.83 -7.39 22.60
N LEU A 69 5.70 -7.72 21.64
CA LEU A 69 5.74 -9.05 21.04
C LEU A 69 6.22 -10.07 22.07
N ASN A 70 5.59 -11.24 22.09
CA ASN A 70 6.13 -12.38 22.81
C ASN A 70 7.31 -13.00 22.03
N GLU A 71 7.99 -13.96 22.65
CA GLU A 71 9.21 -14.54 22.09
C GLU A 71 8.98 -15.23 20.74
N GLU A 72 7.91 -16.02 20.61
CA GLU A 72 7.57 -16.71 19.36
C GLU A 72 7.25 -15.72 18.23
N GLN A 73 6.47 -14.68 18.52
CA GLN A 73 6.15 -13.62 17.57
C GLN A 73 7.39 -12.84 17.15
N ARG A 74 8.34 -12.61 18.07
CA ARG A 74 9.60 -11.93 17.77
C ARG A 74 10.47 -12.75 16.81
N VAL A 75 10.58 -14.05 17.03
CA VAL A 75 11.29 -14.96 16.11
C VAL A 75 10.67 -14.92 14.71
N ILE A 76 9.34 -14.97 14.61
CA ILE A 76 8.63 -14.87 13.32
C ILE A 76 8.87 -13.50 12.67
N TYR A 77 8.76 -12.43 13.45
CA TYR A 77 8.96 -11.06 13.00
C TYR A 77 10.36 -10.88 12.41
N GLU A 78 11.41 -11.28 13.13
CA GLU A 78 12.80 -11.14 12.68
C GLU A 78 13.05 -11.93 11.39
N LYS A 79 12.53 -13.16 11.31
CA LYS A 79 12.66 -13.99 10.11
C LYS A 79 12.06 -13.31 8.88
N ILE A 80 10.85 -12.75 9.01
CA ILE A 80 10.16 -12.08 7.89
C ILE A 80 10.89 -10.78 7.52
N VAL A 81 11.26 -9.95 8.51
CA VAL A 81 11.94 -8.68 8.25
C VAL A 81 13.29 -8.91 7.59
N ASN A 82 14.08 -9.87 8.05
CA ASN A 82 15.38 -10.20 7.46
C ASN A 82 15.23 -10.68 6.01
N CYS A 83 14.27 -11.58 5.74
CA CYS A 83 13.97 -12.04 4.38
C CYS A 83 13.63 -10.89 3.42
N VAL A 84 12.81 -9.93 3.89
CA VAL A 84 12.43 -8.75 3.10
C VAL A 84 13.62 -7.80 2.91
N CYS A 85 14.42 -7.57 3.95
CA CYS A 85 15.61 -6.71 3.88
C CYS A 85 16.68 -7.27 2.93
N ASN A 86 16.86 -8.59 2.93
CA ASN A 86 17.80 -9.29 2.05
C ASN A 86 17.27 -9.47 0.62
N LYS A 87 16.02 -9.11 0.34
CA LYS A 87 15.34 -9.28 -0.96
C LYS A 87 15.33 -10.75 -1.43
N GLU A 88 15.30 -11.68 -0.50
CA GLU A 88 15.30 -13.13 -0.81
C GLU A 88 13.95 -13.58 -1.36
N GLY A 89 12.87 -12.85 -1.03
CA GLY A 89 11.50 -13.26 -1.33
C GLY A 89 11.09 -14.50 -0.53
N GLY A 90 9.78 -14.75 -0.44
CA GLY A 90 9.31 -15.94 0.27
C GLY A 90 7.84 -15.92 0.63
N TRP A 91 7.33 -17.09 0.98
CA TRP A 91 5.96 -17.30 1.43
C TRP A 91 5.98 -17.76 2.89
N PHE A 92 5.27 -17.04 3.75
CA PHE A 92 5.19 -17.34 5.18
C PHE A 92 3.76 -17.67 5.56
N PHE A 93 3.56 -18.85 6.14
CA PHE A 93 2.29 -19.24 6.74
C PHE A 93 2.42 -19.20 8.26
N ILE A 94 1.72 -18.26 8.90
CA ILE A 94 1.73 -18.10 10.36
C ILE A 94 0.51 -18.79 10.94
N TYR A 95 0.75 -19.90 11.62
CA TYR A 95 -0.27 -20.66 12.31
C TYR A 95 -0.31 -20.31 13.80
N GLY A 96 -1.50 -20.29 14.38
CA GLY A 96 -1.69 -20.11 15.82
C GLY A 96 -3.16 -20.18 16.18
N PHE A 97 -3.47 -20.60 17.40
CA PHE A 97 -4.83 -20.68 17.93
C PHE A 97 -5.54 -19.32 17.95
N GLY A 98 -6.84 -19.30 18.21
CA GLY A 98 -7.56 -18.06 18.52
C GLY A 98 -6.82 -17.25 19.60
N GLU A 99 -6.98 -15.92 19.58
CA GLU A 99 -6.42 -15.02 20.60
C GLU A 99 -4.88 -14.91 20.68
N THR A 100 -4.14 -15.64 19.84
CA THR A 100 -2.66 -15.51 19.71
C THR A 100 -2.17 -14.18 19.12
N ARG A 101 -3.06 -13.19 18.99
CA ARG A 101 -2.77 -11.84 18.51
C ARG A 101 -2.01 -11.81 17.16
N LYS A 102 -2.25 -12.75 16.24
CA LYS A 102 -1.65 -12.75 14.89
C LYS A 102 -1.84 -11.41 14.16
N THR A 103 -3.01 -10.81 14.30
CA THR A 103 -3.30 -9.47 13.74
C THR A 103 -2.37 -8.39 14.29
N PHE A 104 -1.97 -8.50 15.56
CA PHE A 104 -1.00 -7.59 16.16
C PHE A 104 0.38 -7.74 15.50
N LEU A 105 0.85 -8.96 15.28
CA LEU A 105 2.09 -9.22 14.56
C LEU A 105 2.05 -8.65 13.12
N TYR A 106 0.96 -8.88 12.37
CA TYR A 106 0.80 -8.33 11.03
C TYR A 106 0.82 -6.79 11.02
N ARG A 107 0.20 -6.16 12.02
CA ARG A 107 0.21 -4.71 12.19
C ARG A 107 1.61 -4.19 12.48
N THR A 108 2.38 -4.84 13.34
CA THR A 108 3.78 -4.48 13.64
C THR A 108 4.69 -4.61 12.41
N LEU A 109 4.56 -5.71 11.66
CA LEU A 109 5.27 -5.91 10.39
C LEU A 109 4.94 -4.81 9.38
N SER A 110 3.65 -4.51 9.24
CA SER A 110 3.17 -3.50 8.31
C SER A 110 3.69 -2.10 8.68
N ALA A 111 3.69 -1.75 9.97
CA ALA A 111 4.26 -0.49 10.46
C ALA A 111 5.77 -0.40 10.19
N ARG A 112 6.53 -1.47 10.46
CA ARG A 112 7.98 -1.54 10.19
C ARG A 112 8.32 -1.29 8.72
N LEU A 113 7.63 -1.98 7.82
CA LEU A 113 7.95 -1.94 6.40
C LEU A 113 7.50 -0.61 5.78
N ARG A 114 6.32 -0.11 6.19
CA ARG A 114 5.81 1.18 5.69
C ARG A 114 6.61 2.37 6.23
N SER A 115 7.19 2.29 7.43
CA SER A 115 8.10 3.35 7.91
C SER A 115 9.37 3.46 7.07
N GLU A 116 9.78 2.39 6.39
CA GLU A 116 10.85 2.40 5.37
C GLU A 116 10.37 2.80 3.97
N ARG A 117 9.13 3.31 3.85
CA ARG A 117 8.48 3.62 2.57
C ARG A 117 8.36 2.41 1.63
N LYS A 118 8.35 1.18 2.14
CA LYS A 118 8.03 -0.02 1.35
C LYS A 118 6.52 -0.13 1.17
N ILE A 119 6.11 -0.62 -0.01
CA ILE A 119 4.70 -0.90 -0.30
C ILE A 119 4.31 -2.18 0.43
N VAL A 120 3.23 -2.11 1.21
CA VAL A 120 2.66 -3.26 1.92
C VAL A 120 1.17 -3.30 1.65
N ILE A 121 0.69 -4.42 1.12
CA ILE A 121 -0.72 -4.60 0.78
C ILE A 121 -1.33 -5.55 1.82
N ASN A 122 -2.17 -4.99 2.69
CA ASN A 122 -2.87 -5.77 3.70
C ASN A 122 -4.21 -6.26 3.13
N VAL A 123 -4.37 -7.57 3.01
CA VAL A 123 -5.59 -8.20 2.49
C VAL A 123 -6.17 -9.16 3.51
N ALA A 124 -7.48 -9.13 3.68
CA ALA A 124 -8.21 -10.10 4.49
C ALA A 124 -9.45 -10.61 3.74
N LEU A 125 -9.95 -11.81 4.10
CA LEU A 125 -11.17 -12.34 3.50
C LEU A 125 -12.44 -11.65 4.05
N SER A 126 -12.44 -11.32 5.35
CA SER A 126 -13.54 -10.61 6.01
C SER A 126 -13.28 -9.10 6.10
N GLY A 127 -14.34 -8.31 5.94
CA GLY A 127 -14.30 -6.85 6.15
C GLY A 127 -13.84 -6.46 7.55
N ILE A 128 -14.27 -7.19 8.58
CA ILE A 128 -13.87 -6.91 9.97
C ILE A 128 -12.37 -7.12 10.15
N ALA A 129 -11.82 -8.20 9.58
CA ALA A 129 -10.39 -8.48 9.64
C ALA A 129 -9.57 -7.44 8.84
N ALA A 130 -10.08 -6.97 7.71
CA ALA A 130 -9.45 -5.92 6.93
C ALA A 130 -9.36 -4.60 7.72
N LEU A 131 -10.41 -4.23 8.46
CA LEU A 131 -10.43 -3.02 9.28
C LEU A 131 -9.39 -3.02 10.41
N LEU A 132 -9.02 -4.19 10.92
CA LEU A 132 -8.00 -4.32 11.97
C LEU A 132 -6.57 -4.09 11.45
N LEU A 133 -6.37 -4.11 10.13
CA LEU A 133 -5.09 -3.87 9.49
C LEU A 133 -5.04 -2.46 8.90
N PRO A 134 -3.91 -1.75 9.01
CA PRO A 134 -3.78 -0.41 8.45
C PRO A 134 -3.98 -0.46 6.93
N ARG A 135 -4.97 0.32 6.43
CA ARG A 135 -5.44 0.28 5.03
C ARG A 135 -5.79 -1.11 4.52
N GLY A 136 -6.22 -2.01 5.41
CA GLY A 136 -6.63 -3.34 5.00
C GLY A 136 -7.82 -3.27 4.04
N LYS A 137 -7.76 -4.08 2.99
CA LYS A 137 -8.85 -4.25 2.02
C LYS A 137 -9.32 -5.69 2.07
N THR A 138 -10.59 -5.91 1.74
CA THR A 138 -11.07 -7.28 1.55
C THR A 138 -10.45 -7.86 0.27
N ALA A 139 -10.28 -9.18 0.19
CA ALA A 139 -9.79 -9.84 -1.03
C ALA A 139 -10.67 -9.51 -2.24
N HIS A 140 -11.99 -9.44 -2.05
CA HIS A 140 -12.95 -9.03 -3.07
C HIS A 140 -12.64 -7.64 -3.65
N LEU A 141 -12.35 -6.66 -2.80
CA LEU A 141 -12.00 -5.30 -3.22
C LEU A 141 -10.57 -5.23 -3.77
N MET A 142 -9.61 -5.89 -3.14
CA MET A 142 -8.21 -5.83 -3.55
C MET A 142 -7.99 -6.52 -4.90
N PHE A 143 -8.71 -7.59 -5.20
CA PHE A 143 -8.50 -8.39 -6.41
C PHE A 143 -9.67 -8.32 -7.40
N ASN A 144 -10.64 -7.42 -7.22
CA ASN A 144 -11.83 -7.30 -8.08
C ASN A 144 -12.55 -8.66 -8.28
N ILE A 145 -12.67 -9.45 -7.20
CA ILE A 145 -13.32 -10.76 -7.26
C ILE A 145 -14.82 -10.53 -7.38
N LEU A 146 -15.43 -11.09 -8.42
CA LEU A 146 -16.86 -11.02 -8.64
C LEU A 146 -17.60 -11.83 -7.57
N ILE A 147 -18.77 -11.34 -7.14
CA ILE A 147 -19.60 -11.99 -6.12
C ILE A 147 -20.25 -13.26 -6.70
N GLU A 148 -20.64 -13.21 -7.97
CA GLU A 148 -21.14 -14.37 -8.71
C GLU A 148 -20.00 -14.97 -9.52
N LEU A 149 -19.56 -16.16 -9.11
CA LEU A 149 -18.53 -16.92 -9.79
C LEU A 149 -19.18 -18.01 -10.65
N ASN A 150 -18.68 -18.15 -11.88
CA ASN A 150 -18.97 -19.25 -12.78
C ASN A 150 -17.63 -19.83 -13.30
N GLU A 151 -17.68 -20.92 -14.06
CA GLU A 151 -16.47 -21.62 -14.54
C GLU A 151 -15.56 -20.72 -15.41
N ASP A 152 -16.13 -19.67 -16.01
CA ASP A 152 -15.42 -18.71 -16.85
C ASP A 152 -15.03 -17.42 -16.09
N THR A 153 -15.30 -17.33 -14.80
CA THR A 153 -14.97 -16.11 -14.05
C THR A 153 -13.47 -15.97 -13.84
N VAL A 154 -12.94 -14.86 -14.34
CA VAL A 154 -11.54 -14.46 -14.17
C VAL A 154 -11.46 -13.13 -13.42
N CYS A 155 -10.33 -12.93 -12.73
CA CYS A 155 -10.01 -11.66 -12.09
C CYS A 155 -9.98 -10.54 -13.14
N ARG A 156 -10.75 -9.46 -12.92
CA ARG A 156 -10.83 -8.30 -13.82
C ARG A 156 -9.72 -7.28 -13.56
N ILE A 157 -8.47 -7.72 -13.54
CA ILE A 157 -7.29 -6.86 -13.45
C ILE A 157 -6.52 -7.01 -14.76
N SER A 158 -6.54 -5.95 -15.58
CA SER A 158 -5.74 -5.92 -16.81
C SER A 158 -4.26 -5.77 -16.47
N LYS A 159 -3.37 -6.44 -17.24
CA LYS A 159 -1.92 -6.39 -17.03
C LYS A 159 -1.34 -4.98 -17.08
N ASP A 160 -1.92 -4.12 -17.92
CA ASP A 160 -1.45 -2.73 -18.11
C ASP A 160 -2.21 -1.73 -17.22
N SER A 161 -3.00 -2.23 -16.24
CA SER A 161 -3.72 -1.36 -15.32
C SER A 161 -2.83 -0.90 -14.17
N ALA A 162 -3.09 0.30 -13.65
CA ALA A 162 -2.48 0.82 -12.42
C ALA A 162 -2.61 -0.16 -11.24
N LYS A 163 -3.67 -0.98 -11.22
CA LYS A 163 -3.89 -1.98 -10.17
C LYS A 163 -2.96 -3.19 -10.31
N ALA A 164 -2.59 -3.57 -11.53
CA ALA A 164 -1.60 -4.63 -11.77
C ALA A 164 -0.20 -4.17 -11.39
N GLU A 165 0.17 -2.92 -11.66
CA GLU A 165 1.47 -2.38 -11.24
C GLU A 165 1.60 -2.25 -9.72
N LEU A 166 0.47 -2.13 -9.00
CA LEU A 166 0.45 -2.14 -7.55
C LEU A 166 0.73 -3.54 -6.95
N ILE A 167 0.29 -4.62 -7.61
CA ILE A 167 0.28 -5.99 -7.08
C ILE A 167 1.51 -6.77 -7.53
#